data_AF-A0A447N1Q5-F1
#
_entry.id   AF-A0A447N1Q5-F1
#
_cell.length_a   1.000
_cell.length_b   1.000
_cell.length_c   1.000
_cell.angle_alpha   90.00
_cell.angle_beta   90.00
_cell.angle_gamma   90.00
#
_symmetry.space_group_name_H-M   'P 1'
#
loop_
_entity.id
_entity.type
_entity.pdbx_description
1 polymer ?
#
loop_
_entity_poly.entity_id
_entity_poly.type
_entity_poly.pdbx_seq_one_letter_code
_entity_poly.pdbx_strand_id
1 'polypeptide(L)'
;MRLWKSMAWGILLWHSQSGALCPAWPPARAAEEITRLQQQLADWNDIYWKQGVSAVDDSVYDQLSARLVQWQRCVGQDVSSTPVSPPLNGTTMHPVAHTGVRKLADRQVVEQWMRGRSELWVQPKVDGVAVTLVYQNGKLARAISRGNGLQGEDWTPKIRLIPSIPQSTQGALANAVLQGEIFLQREGHIQQRMGGMNARSKVAGMLMRQDNASALNSLGIFIWACRTVRQICPKD
;
A
#
# COMPACT_ATOMS: atom_id res chain seq x y z
N MET A 1 74.78 10.19 -15.78
CA MET A 1 74.16 10.08 -14.45
C MET A 1 72.92 10.97 -14.40
N ARG A 2 71.79 10.40 -13.96
CA ARG A 2 70.47 11.03 -13.67
C ARG A 2 69.62 11.46 -14.87
N LEU A 3 68.30 11.28 -14.92
CA LEU A 3 67.31 10.54 -14.11
C LEU A 3 66.01 10.55 -14.95
N TRP A 4 65.38 9.38 -15.07
CA TRP A 4 64.06 9.16 -15.66
C TRP A 4 62.97 9.70 -14.71
N LYS A 5 61.98 10.46 -15.21
CA LYS A 5 60.67 10.57 -14.54
C LYS A 5 59.53 10.55 -15.55
N SER A 6 58.92 9.37 -15.68
CA SER A 6 57.63 9.13 -16.32
C SER A 6 56.54 9.83 -15.52
N MET A 7 55.74 10.67 -16.17
CA MET A 7 54.60 11.33 -15.55
C MET A 7 53.37 10.43 -15.69
N ALA A 8 52.97 9.78 -14.60
CA ALA A 8 51.77 8.98 -14.53
C ALA A 8 50.54 9.89 -14.51
N TRP A 9 49.69 9.79 -15.55
CA TRP A 9 48.36 10.40 -15.57
C TRP A 9 47.42 9.54 -14.71
N GLY A 10 47.15 10.01 -13.49
CA GLY A 10 46.08 9.46 -12.65
C GLY A 10 44.73 9.93 -13.17
N ILE A 11 44.00 9.03 -13.84
CA ILE A 11 42.57 9.24 -14.15
C ILE A 11 41.81 9.09 -12.83
N LEU A 12 41.43 10.23 -12.23
CA LEU A 12 40.49 10.27 -11.11
C LEU A 12 39.10 9.95 -11.65
N LEU A 13 38.70 8.67 -11.51
CA LEU A 13 37.33 8.23 -11.69
C LEU A 13 36.46 8.80 -10.55
N TRP A 14 35.86 9.97 -10.79
CA TRP A 14 34.79 10.49 -9.94
C TRP A 14 33.61 9.53 -9.97
N HIS A 15 33.45 8.78 -8.89
CA HIS A 15 32.24 8.01 -8.62
C HIS A 15 31.17 9.00 -8.17
N SER A 16 30.23 9.31 -9.06
CA SER A 16 29.00 10.04 -8.75
C SER A 16 28.10 9.15 -7.88
N GLN A 17 28.28 9.26 -6.56
CA GLN A 17 27.29 8.81 -5.60
C GLN A 17 26.10 9.76 -5.69
N SER A 18 25.06 9.39 -6.45
CA SER A 18 23.75 10.06 -6.42
C SER A 18 23.04 9.76 -5.10
N GLY A 19 23.57 10.29 -3.99
CA GLY A 19 22.89 10.38 -2.71
C GLY A 19 22.08 11.68 -2.69
N ALA A 20 20.78 11.59 -2.40
CA ALA A 20 19.92 12.77 -2.33
C ALA A 20 20.46 13.74 -1.26
N LEU A 21 21.02 14.87 -1.70
CA LEU A 21 21.68 15.85 -0.84
C LEU A 21 20.67 16.52 0.11
N CYS A 22 21.07 16.67 1.38
CA CYS A 22 20.32 17.47 2.34
C CYS A 22 20.31 18.94 1.91
N PRO A 23 19.19 19.65 2.03
CA PRO A 23 19.15 21.07 1.70
C PRO A 23 20.03 21.88 2.66
N ALA A 24 20.79 22.84 2.13
CA ALA A 24 21.62 23.76 2.91
C ALA A 24 20.76 24.90 3.52
N TRP A 25 19.76 24.54 4.33
CA TRP A 25 18.85 25.48 4.96
C TRP A 25 19.26 25.80 6.40
N PRO A 26 19.01 27.04 6.89
CA PRO A 26 19.05 27.32 8.32
C PRO A 26 18.06 26.42 9.09
N PRO A 27 18.34 26.04 10.35
CA PRO A 27 17.47 25.16 11.14
C PRO A 27 16.01 25.62 11.23
N ALA A 28 15.79 26.94 11.39
CA ALA A 28 14.45 27.51 11.45
C ALA A 28 13.63 27.26 10.16
N ARG A 29 14.27 27.46 8.99
CA ARG A 29 13.63 27.19 7.70
C ARG A 29 13.37 25.70 7.51
N ALA A 30 14.30 24.85 7.91
CA ALA A 30 14.10 23.40 7.82
C ALA A 30 12.88 22.95 8.65
N ALA A 31 12.73 23.48 9.87
CA ALA A 31 11.57 23.19 10.72
C ALA A 31 10.25 23.66 10.08
N GLU A 32 10.21 24.86 9.50
CA GLU A 32 9.04 25.41 8.82
C GLU A 32 8.63 24.54 7.61
N GLU A 33 9.58 24.19 6.74
CA GLU A 33 9.33 23.40 5.53
C GLU A 33 8.88 21.97 5.87
N ILE A 34 9.48 21.35 6.90
CA ILE A 34 9.05 20.05 7.43
C ILE A 34 7.63 20.14 7.95
N THR A 35 7.32 21.14 8.79
CA THR A 35 5.99 21.33 9.39
C THR A 35 4.92 21.55 8.32
N ARG A 36 5.21 22.40 7.32
CA ARG A 36 4.31 22.66 6.20
C ARG A 36 4.00 21.39 5.42
N LEU A 37 5.03 20.61 5.08
CA LEU A 37 4.85 19.37 4.32
C LEU A 37 4.13 18.29 5.14
N GLN A 38 4.42 18.19 6.44
CA GLN A 38 3.69 17.33 7.37
C GLN A 38 2.20 17.66 7.41
N GLN A 39 1.86 18.94 7.56
CA GLN A 39 0.46 19.38 7.59
C GLN A 39 -0.25 19.07 6.28
N GLN A 40 0.38 19.36 5.14
CA GLN A 40 -0.19 19.08 3.82
C GLN A 40 -0.46 17.57 3.61
N LEU A 41 0.48 16.71 4.00
CA LEU A 41 0.29 15.26 3.94
C LEU A 41 -0.81 14.80 4.92
N ALA A 42 -0.91 15.41 6.10
CA ALA A 42 -1.96 15.11 7.08
C ALA A 42 -3.35 15.47 6.54
N ASP A 43 -3.52 16.64 5.91
CA ASP A 43 -4.79 17.08 5.32
C ASP A 43 -5.22 16.15 4.18
N TRP A 44 -4.30 15.77 3.30
CA TRP A 44 -4.57 14.79 2.24
C TRP A 44 -4.94 13.42 2.80
N ASN A 45 -4.26 12.96 3.86
CA ASN A 45 -4.61 11.72 4.54
C ASN A 45 -6.02 11.80 5.13
N ASP A 46 -6.39 12.90 5.79
CA ASP A 46 -7.71 13.05 6.40
C ASP A 46 -8.84 12.96 5.37
N ILE A 47 -8.69 13.67 4.25
CA ILE A 47 -9.65 13.64 3.14
C ILE A 47 -9.70 12.24 2.51
N TYR A 48 -8.55 11.60 2.30
CA TYR A 48 -8.49 10.25 1.76
C TYR A 48 -9.18 9.25 2.68
N TRP A 49 -8.93 9.28 4.00
CA TRP A 49 -9.51 8.30 4.93
C TRP A 49 -10.98 8.54 5.25
N LYS A 50 -11.46 9.80 5.20
CA LYS A 50 -12.87 10.11 5.48
C LYS A 50 -13.74 10.01 4.23
N GLN A 51 -13.21 10.37 3.07
CA GLN A 51 -14.01 10.56 1.85
C GLN A 51 -13.55 9.68 0.68
N GLY A 52 -12.39 9.04 0.79
CA GLY A 52 -11.77 8.29 -0.31
C GLY A 52 -11.40 9.17 -1.50
N VAL A 53 -11.00 10.42 -1.24
CA VAL A 53 -10.60 11.37 -2.27
C VAL A 53 -9.10 11.61 -2.15
N SER A 54 -8.38 11.42 -3.26
CA SER A 54 -6.98 11.84 -3.37
C SER A 54 -6.90 13.16 -4.12
N ALA A 55 -6.27 14.16 -3.51
CA ALA A 55 -6.04 15.46 -4.13
C ALA A 55 -4.86 15.46 -5.13
N VAL A 56 -3.96 14.50 -5.00
CA VAL A 56 -2.78 14.30 -5.85
C VAL A 56 -2.64 12.84 -6.23
N ASP A 57 -1.88 12.55 -7.29
CA ASP A 57 -1.55 11.18 -7.67
C ASP A 57 -0.67 10.50 -6.62
N ASP A 58 -0.83 9.18 -6.46
CA ASP A 58 -0.07 8.37 -5.50
C ASP A 58 1.45 8.54 -5.66
N SER A 59 1.95 8.69 -6.90
CA SER A 59 3.37 8.91 -7.15
C SER A 59 3.88 10.25 -6.60
N VAL A 60 3.04 11.30 -6.64
CA VAL A 60 3.37 12.62 -6.08
C VAL A 60 3.34 12.54 -4.56
N TYR A 61 2.32 11.88 -3.98
CA TYR A 61 2.25 11.65 -2.55
C TYR A 61 3.47 10.87 -2.04
N ASP A 62 3.84 9.77 -2.70
CA ASP A 62 5.00 8.93 -2.36
C ASP A 62 6.31 9.72 -2.42
N GLN A 63 6.50 10.54 -3.46
CA GLN A 63 7.68 11.40 -3.59
C GLN A 63 7.77 12.42 -2.45
N LEU A 64 6.65 13.07 -2.11
CA LEU A 64 6.58 14.06 -1.03
C LEU A 64 6.74 13.42 0.36
N SER A 65 6.17 12.24 0.58
CA SER A 65 6.36 11.47 1.81
C SER A 65 7.83 11.04 1.97
N ALA A 66 8.46 10.54 0.90
CA ALA A 66 9.88 10.20 0.90
C ALA A 66 10.76 11.45 1.13
N ARG A 67 10.39 12.60 0.53
CA ARG A 67 11.04 13.90 0.73
C ARG A 67 10.99 14.31 2.20
N LEU A 68 9.82 14.20 2.83
CA LEU A 68 9.64 14.51 4.25
C LEU A 68 10.57 13.64 5.12
N VAL A 69 10.54 12.33 4.92
CA VAL A 69 11.42 11.39 5.64
C VAL A 69 12.90 11.75 5.46
N GLN A 70 13.30 12.14 4.25
CA GLN A 70 14.66 12.59 3.98
C GLN A 70 15.00 13.86 4.77
N TRP A 71 14.14 14.87 4.75
CA TRP A 71 14.38 16.12 5.48
C TRP A 71 14.44 15.93 6.99
N GLN A 72 13.58 15.08 7.55
CA GLN A 72 13.62 14.72 8.98
C GLN A 72 14.96 14.09 9.35
N ARG A 73 15.49 13.18 8.52
CA ARG A 73 16.83 12.61 8.74
C ARG A 73 17.94 13.66 8.68
N CYS A 74 17.85 14.63 7.76
CA CYS A 74 18.84 15.69 7.62
C CYS A 74 18.97 16.56 8.88
N VAL A 75 17.87 16.73 9.63
CA VAL A 75 17.87 17.51 10.88
C VAL A 75 18.01 16.64 12.14
N GLY A 76 18.30 15.35 11.99
CA GLY A 76 18.45 14.41 13.11
C GLY A 76 17.15 14.11 13.87
N GLN A 77 15.98 14.33 13.26
CA GLN A 77 14.71 13.89 13.85
C GLN A 77 14.59 12.38 13.74
N ASP A 78 14.10 11.77 14.83
CA ASP A 78 13.91 10.33 14.90
C ASP A 78 12.74 9.91 14.00
N VAL A 79 13.05 9.32 12.85
CA VAL A 79 12.05 8.91 11.87
C VAL A 79 11.56 7.52 12.23
N SER A 80 10.77 7.41 13.30
CA SER A 80 9.94 6.22 13.49
C SER A 80 9.02 6.11 12.28
N SER A 81 9.32 5.17 11.41
CA SER A 81 8.58 4.87 10.19
C SER A 81 7.22 4.25 10.54
N THR A 82 6.35 5.02 11.17
CA THR A 82 4.93 4.66 11.22
C THR A 82 4.32 5.15 9.92
N PRO A 83 3.96 4.26 8.98
CA PRO A 83 2.96 4.65 7.99
C PRO A 83 1.80 5.24 8.77
N VAL A 84 1.32 6.42 8.34
CA VAL A 84 0.15 7.08 8.93
C VAL A 84 -0.96 6.04 8.91
N SER A 85 -1.18 5.41 10.06
CA SER A 85 -2.20 4.37 10.17
C SER A 85 -3.54 5.06 9.97
N PRO A 86 -4.51 4.40 9.32
CA PRO A 86 -5.85 4.96 9.20
C PRO A 86 -6.37 5.33 10.59
N PRO A 87 -7.09 6.45 10.74
CA PRO A 87 -7.75 6.77 12.01
C PRO A 87 -8.62 5.60 12.47
N LEU A 88 -8.64 5.36 13.79
CA LEU A 88 -9.35 4.28 14.46
C LEU A 88 -10.87 4.52 14.44
N ASN A 89 -11.50 4.53 13.27
CA ASN A 89 -12.96 4.67 13.18
C ASN A 89 -13.68 3.31 13.25
N GLY A 90 -12.96 2.21 13.04
CA GLY A 90 -13.50 0.86 13.06
C GLY A 90 -13.20 0.11 14.35
N THR A 91 -14.23 -0.42 15.00
CA THR A 91 -14.14 -1.21 16.25
C THR A 91 -14.17 -2.72 16.02
N THR A 92 -14.29 -3.17 14.77
CA THR A 92 -14.47 -4.60 14.47
C THR A 92 -13.13 -5.30 14.40
N MET A 93 -12.88 -6.20 15.35
CA MET A 93 -11.66 -7.03 15.38
C MET A 93 -11.59 -7.98 14.20
N HIS A 94 -10.43 -8.04 13.56
CA HIS A 94 -10.14 -9.04 12.53
C HIS A 94 -9.90 -10.42 13.17
N PRO A 95 -10.47 -11.51 12.60
CA PRO A 95 -10.13 -12.88 13.01
C PRO A 95 -8.67 -13.23 12.71
N VAL A 96 -8.08 -12.61 11.69
CA VAL A 96 -6.67 -12.72 11.30
C VAL A 96 -6.18 -11.32 10.98
N ALA A 97 -5.14 -10.87 11.67
CA ALA A 97 -4.58 -9.54 11.46
C ALA A 97 -4.07 -9.37 10.02
N HIS A 98 -4.24 -8.18 9.45
CA HIS A 98 -3.59 -7.81 8.20
C HIS A 98 -2.12 -7.52 8.47
N THR A 99 -1.26 -8.00 7.58
CA THR A 99 0.17 -7.66 7.58
C THR A 99 0.48 -6.78 6.37
N GLY A 100 1.46 -5.89 6.53
CA GLY A 100 1.97 -5.10 5.41
C GLY A 100 2.93 -5.92 4.55
N VAL A 101 3.13 -5.48 3.31
CA VAL A 101 4.21 -5.99 2.44
C VAL A 101 5.35 -4.98 2.40
N ARG A 102 6.58 -5.49 2.38
CA ARG A 102 7.78 -4.65 2.20
C ARG A 102 8.06 -4.50 0.71
N LYS A 103 8.15 -3.25 0.24
CA LYS A 103 8.60 -2.93 -1.12
C LYS A 103 10.11 -3.22 -1.24
N LEU A 104 10.50 -3.95 -2.26
CA LEU A 104 11.90 -4.13 -2.65
C LEU A 104 12.17 -3.18 -3.83
N ALA A 105 13.22 -2.37 -3.71
CA ALA A 105 13.41 -1.20 -4.57
C ALA A 105 13.81 -1.54 -6.01
N ASP A 106 14.62 -2.59 -6.17
CA ASP A 106 15.23 -2.95 -7.44
C ASP A 106 15.45 -4.45 -7.58
N ARG A 107 15.91 -4.84 -8.77
CA ARG A 107 16.20 -6.23 -9.13
C ARG A 107 17.25 -6.88 -8.24
N GLN A 108 18.31 -6.17 -7.86
CA GLN A 108 19.40 -6.72 -7.06
C GLN A 108 18.90 -7.07 -5.65
N VAL A 109 18.08 -6.20 -5.05
CA VAL A 109 17.45 -6.45 -3.75
C VAL A 109 16.48 -7.63 -3.82
N VAL A 110 15.71 -7.77 -4.91
CA VAL A 110 14.84 -8.93 -5.13
C VAL A 110 15.66 -10.22 -5.24
N GLU A 111 16.72 -10.24 -6.05
CA GLU A 111 17.59 -11.42 -6.21
C GLU A 111 18.20 -11.84 -4.88
N GLN A 112 18.69 -10.89 -4.07
CA GLN A 112 19.18 -11.16 -2.72
C GLN A 112 18.09 -11.72 -1.81
N TRP A 113 16.88 -11.16 -1.86
CA TRP A 113 15.73 -11.68 -1.12
C TRP A 113 15.31 -13.08 -1.60
N MET A 114 15.56 -13.47 -2.85
CA MET A 114 15.22 -14.82 -3.32
C MET A 114 16.25 -15.88 -2.90
N ARG A 115 17.48 -15.51 -2.53
CA ARG A 115 18.53 -16.46 -2.16
C ARG A 115 18.09 -17.36 -1.00
N GLY A 116 18.21 -18.67 -1.18
CA GLY A 116 17.85 -19.68 -0.18
C GLY A 116 16.35 -19.92 -0.02
N ARG A 117 15.50 -19.33 -0.87
CA ARG A 117 14.05 -19.57 -0.88
C ARG A 117 13.65 -20.38 -2.13
N SER A 118 12.93 -21.47 -1.94
CA SER A 118 12.32 -22.29 -3.00
C SER A 118 10.80 -22.11 -3.02
N GLU A 119 10.15 -22.56 -4.10
CA GLU A 119 8.67 -22.60 -4.24
C GLU A 119 7.98 -21.24 -4.03
N LEU A 120 8.58 -20.19 -4.61
CA LEU A 120 8.04 -18.84 -4.54
C LEU A 120 6.76 -18.73 -5.38
N TRP A 121 5.69 -18.25 -4.75
CA TRP A 121 4.48 -17.85 -5.46
C TRP A 121 4.50 -16.34 -5.71
N VAL A 122 4.49 -15.98 -7.00
CA VAL A 122 4.32 -14.61 -7.46
C VAL A 122 2.84 -14.31 -7.71
N GLN A 123 2.33 -13.26 -7.08
CA GLN A 123 0.96 -12.75 -7.29
C GLN A 123 1.02 -11.29 -7.79
N PRO A 124 0.03 -10.85 -8.59
CA PRO A 124 -0.06 -9.45 -8.95
C PRO A 124 -0.31 -8.59 -7.71
N LYS A 125 0.36 -7.43 -7.62
CA LYS A 125 -0.01 -6.41 -6.64
C LYS A 125 -1.23 -5.65 -7.16
N VAL A 126 -2.41 -6.06 -6.73
CA VAL A 126 -3.66 -5.38 -7.04
C VAL A 126 -3.69 -4.01 -6.35
N ASP A 127 -4.16 -2.99 -7.06
CA ASP A 127 -4.30 -1.63 -6.53
C ASP A 127 -5.75 -1.34 -6.13
N GLY A 128 -6.02 -1.45 -4.83
CA GLY A 128 -7.34 -1.25 -4.29
C GLY A 128 -7.32 -1.05 -2.78
N VAL A 129 -8.36 -1.55 -2.12
CA VAL A 129 -8.49 -1.51 -0.66
C VAL A 129 -8.64 -2.92 -0.09
N ALA A 130 -7.85 -3.21 0.94
CA ALA A 130 -7.84 -4.51 1.59
C ALA A 130 -9.12 -4.74 2.41
N VAL A 131 -9.65 -5.96 2.35
CA VAL A 131 -10.85 -6.42 3.05
C VAL A 131 -10.63 -7.82 3.64
N THR A 132 -11.30 -8.10 4.76
CA THR A 132 -11.48 -9.45 5.29
C THR A 132 -12.91 -9.90 5.05
N LEU A 133 -13.12 -11.04 4.40
CA LEU A 133 -14.43 -11.70 4.27
C LEU A 133 -14.49 -12.90 5.22
N VAL A 134 -15.57 -13.01 5.99
CA VAL A 134 -15.81 -14.13 6.89
C VAL A 134 -17.04 -14.88 6.40
N TYR A 135 -16.83 -16.11 5.93
CA TYR A 135 -17.89 -17.04 5.58
C TYR A 135 -18.14 -18.01 6.73
N GLN A 136 -19.41 -18.19 7.09
CA GLN A 136 -19.86 -19.13 8.11
C GLN A 136 -21.06 -19.90 7.59
N ASN A 137 -21.04 -21.22 7.70
CA ASN A 137 -22.09 -22.11 7.20
C ASN A 137 -22.48 -21.80 5.73
N GLY A 138 -21.47 -21.51 4.91
CA GLY A 138 -21.63 -21.22 3.49
C GLY A 138 -22.22 -19.86 3.17
N LYS A 139 -22.34 -18.94 4.12
CA LYS A 139 -22.87 -17.58 3.89
C LYS A 139 -21.84 -16.53 4.28
N LEU A 140 -21.79 -15.44 3.52
CA LEU A 140 -21.02 -14.26 3.91
C LEU A 140 -21.63 -13.71 5.21
N ALA A 141 -20.90 -13.84 6.31
CA ALA A 141 -21.32 -13.44 7.65
C ALA A 141 -20.85 -12.02 7.96
N ARG A 142 -19.58 -11.70 7.64
CA ARG A 142 -18.97 -10.38 7.87
C ARG A 142 -18.02 -10.00 6.76
N ALA A 143 -17.91 -8.70 6.50
CA ALA A 143 -16.86 -8.11 5.70
C ALA A 143 -16.28 -6.90 6.45
N ILE A 144 -14.95 -6.88 6.64
CA ILE A 144 -14.27 -5.93 7.52
C ILE A 144 -13.20 -5.18 6.70
N SER A 145 -13.22 -3.85 6.74
CA SER A 145 -12.15 -3.03 6.15
C SER A 145 -10.80 -3.31 6.82
N ARG A 146 -9.68 -2.98 6.18
CA ARG A 146 -8.36 -3.19 6.80
C ARG A 146 -8.17 -2.41 8.11
N GLY A 147 -8.59 -1.14 8.15
CA GLY A 147 -8.30 -0.22 9.27
C GLY A 147 -6.81 -0.22 9.64
N ASN A 148 -6.49 -0.36 10.93
CA ASN A 148 -5.11 -0.44 11.41
C ASN A 148 -4.46 -1.83 11.23
N GLY A 149 -5.21 -2.78 10.65
CA GLY A 149 -4.81 -4.16 10.44
C GLY A 149 -5.17 -5.13 11.57
N LEU A 150 -5.45 -4.65 12.78
CA LEU A 150 -6.02 -5.43 13.88
C LEU A 150 -7.54 -5.23 13.98
N GLN A 151 -8.00 -4.02 13.72
CA GLN A 151 -9.39 -3.59 13.73
C GLN A 151 -9.71 -2.79 12.48
N GLY A 152 -10.95 -2.91 12.02
CA GLY A 152 -11.49 -2.18 10.89
C GLY A 152 -12.97 -1.90 11.03
N GLU A 153 -13.54 -1.32 9.99
CA GLU A 153 -14.96 -0.98 9.91
C GLU A 153 -15.76 -2.17 9.38
N ASP A 154 -17.00 -2.33 9.86
CA ASP A 154 -17.92 -3.28 9.28
C ASP A 154 -18.44 -2.75 7.93
N TRP A 155 -17.97 -3.36 6.84
CA TRP A 155 -18.39 -3.06 5.48
C TRP A 155 -19.43 -4.07 4.96
N THR A 156 -19.92 -5.00 5.80
CA THR A 156 -20.84 -6.07 5.39
C THR A 156 -22.01 -5.56 4.55
N PRO A 157 -22.75 -4.49 4.94
CA PRO A 157 -23.88 -4.01 4.15
C PRO A 157 -23.49 -3.61 2.73
N LYS A 158 -22.33 -2.96 2.54
CA LYS A 158 -21.86 -2.49 1.23
C LYS A 158 -21.28 -3.62 0.40
N ILE A 159 -20.51 -4.50 1.03
CA ILE A 159 -19.89 -5.66 0.37
C ILE A 159 -20.93 -6.63 -0.18
N ARG A 160 -22.08 -6.77 0.49
CA ARG A 160 -23.21 -7.57 -0.03
C ARG A 160 -23.78 -7.03 -1.35
N LEU A 161 -23.58 -5.75 -1.65
CA LEU A 161 -24.04 -5.11 -2.88
C LEU A 161 -23.05 -5.25 -4.04
N ILE A 162 -21.82 -5.73 -3.81
CA ILE A 162 -20.81 -5.91 -4.85
C ILE A 162 -21.08 -7.24 -5.57
N PRO A 163 -21.44 -7.24 -6.87
CA PRO A 163 -21.83 -8.47 -7.57
C PRO A 163 -20.73 -9.51 -7.69
N SER A 164 -19.47 -9.07 -7.74
CA SER A 164 -18.30 -9.95 -7.87
C SER A 164 -17.98 -10.73 -6.59
N ILE A 165 -18.61 -10.41 -5.46
CA ILE A 165 -18.37 -11.05 -4.17
C ILE A 165 -19.47 -12.10 -3.91
N PRO A 166 -19.14 -13.39 -3.85
CA PRO A 166 -20.11 -14.44 -3.62
C PRO A 166 -20.83 -14.28 -2.28
N GLN A 167 -22.16 -14.29 -2.28
CA GLN A 167 -22.94 -14.26 -1.02
C GLN A 167 -22.94 -15.61 -0.30
N SER A 168 -22.61 -16.68 -1.04
CA SER A 168 -22.48 -18.03 -0.50
C SER A 168 -21.27 -18.76 -1.05
N THR A 169 -20.75 -19.69 -0.26
CA THR A 169 -19.62 -20.56 -0.57
C THR A 169 -19.94 -21.99 -0.13
N GLN A 170 -19.21 -22.96 -0.67
CA GLN A 170 -19.43 -24.38 -0.39
C GLN A 170 -18.10 -25.08 -0.08
N GLY A 171 -18.18 -26.33 0.37
CA GLY A 171 -17.01 -27.17 0.65
C GLY A 171 -16.08 -26.54 1.69
N ALA A 172 -14.78 -26.53 1.40
CA ALA A 172 -13.75 -25.98 2.28
C ALA A 172 -13.94 -24.49 2.61
N LEU A 173 -14.60 -23.74 1.72
CA LEU A 173 -14.84 -22.30 1.88
C LEU A 173 -16.11 -21.97 2.66
N ALA A 174 -16.93 -22.97 3.02
CA ALA A 174 -18.16 -22.73 3.78
C ALA A 174 -17.91 -22.12 5.16
N ASN A 175 -16.73 -22.39 5.75
CA ASN A 175 -16.27 -21.80 6.99
C ASN A 175 -14.83 -21.30 6.81
N ALA A 176 -14.69 -20.08 6.28
CA ALA A 176 -13.41 -19.51 5.89
C ALA A 176 -13.31 -18.02 6.20
N VAL A 177 -12.08 -17.59 6.47
CA VAL A 177 -11.67 -16.18 6.53
C VAL A 177 -10.78 -15.93 5.33
N LEU A 178 -11.21 -15.04 4.43
CA LEU A 178 -10.50 -14.66 3.23
C LEU A 178 -9.99 -13.23 3.36
N GLN A 179 -8.75 -12.97 2.99
CA GLN A 179 -8.20 -11.62 2.88
C GLN A 179 -7.91 -11.34 1.40
N GLY A 180 -8.34 -10.18 0.94
CA GLY A 180 -8.24 -9.79 -0.46
C GLY A 180 -8.32 -8.28 -0.69
N GLU A 181 -8.11 -7.88 -1.94
CA GLU A 181 -8.23 -6.48 -2.39
C GLU A 181 -9.58 -6.34 -3.08
N ILE A 182 -10.34 -5.31 -2.73
CA ILE A 182 -11.41 -4.81 -3.59
C ILE A 182 -10.80 -3.76 -4.50
N PHE A 183 -11.01 -3.90 -5.80
CA PHE A 183 -10.37 -3.06 -6.80
C PHE A 183 -11.35 -2.60 -7.87
N LEU A 184 -11.00 -1.54 -8.58
CA LEU A 184 -11.81 -1.01 -9.67
C LEU A 184 -11.53 -1.80 -10.96
N GLN A 185 -12.54 -2.47 -11.50
CA GLN A 185 -12.42 -3.16 -12.79
C GLN A 185 -12.33 -2.15 -13.91
N ARG A 186 -11.23 -2.21 -14.67
CA ARG A 186 -10.95 -1.36 -15.81
C ARG A 186 -10.27 -2.18 -16.91
N GLU A 187 -11.07 -2.60 -17.87
CA GLU A 187 -10.58 -3.33 -19.03
C GLU A 187 -9.61 -2.47 -19.84
N GLY A 188 -8.51 -3.08 -20.30
CA GLY A 188 -7.52 -2.43 -21.16
C GLY A 188 -6.65 -1.36 -20.48
N HIS A 189 -6.87 -1.04 -19.20
CA HIS A 189 -6.08 0.00 -18.53
C HIS A 189 -4.68 -0.52 -18.14
N ILE A 190 -3.64 0.10 -18.72
CA ILE A 190 -2.24 -0.16 -18.39
C ILE A 190 -1.65 1.10 -17.76
N GLN A 191 -1.50 1.12 -16.44
CA GLN A 191 -1.06 2.30 -15.68
C GLN A 191 0.27 2.88 -16.18
N GLN A 192 1.22 2.03 -16.59
CA GLN A 192 2.50 2.49 -17.12
C GLN A 192 2.35 3.31 -18.42
N ARG A 193 1.34 3.02 -19.24
CA ARG A 193 1.11 3.66 -20.55
C ARG A 193 0.09 4.79 -20.47
N MET A 194 -0.89 4.66 -19.58
CA MET A 194 -2.08 5.50 -19.52
C MET A 194 -2.11 6.44 -18.31
N GLY A 195 -1.17 6.30 -17.38
CA GLY A 195 -1.10 7.08 -16.15
C GLY A 195 -1.89 6.45 -14.99
N GLY A 196 -1.77 7.07 -13.81
CA GLY A 196 -2.57 6.71 -12.64
C GLY A 196 -4.02 7.18 -12.79
N MET A 197 -4.96 6.40 -12.26
CA MET A 197 -6.38 6.78 -12.21
C MET A 197 -6.89 7.02 -10.78
N ASN A 198 -5.99 6.99 -9.79
CA ASN A 198 -6.31 6.97 -8.35
C ASN A 198 -7.41 5.92 -8.08
N ALA A 199 -7.23 4.72 -8.65
CA ALA A 199 -8.21 3.64 -8.65
C ALA A 199 -8.52 3.21 -7.22
N ARG A 200 -7.48 3.01 -6.41
CA ARG A 200 -7.58 2.77 -4.96
C ARG A 200 -8.46 3.80 -4.25
N SER A 201 -8.23 5.09 -4.46
CA SER A 201 -9.02 6.16 -3.83
C SER A 201 -10.48 6.10 -4.28
N LYS A 202 -10.72 5.91 -5.58
CA LYS A 202 -12.08 5.72 -6.11
C LYS A 202 -12.80 4.56 -5.41
N VAL A 203 -12.14 3.42 -5.23
CA VAL A 203 -12.73 2.28 -4.49
C VAL A 203 -12.98 2.64 -3.03
N ALA A 204 -11.99 3.22 -2.34
CA ALA A 204 -12.14 3.67 -0.95
C ALA A 204 -13.36 4.59 -0.80
N GLY A 205 -13.50 5.56 -1.70
CA GLY A 205 -14.60 6.51 -1.68
C GLY A 205 -15.95 5.88 -1.96
N MET A 206 -16.03 4.88 -2.85
CA MET A 206 -17.27 4.12 -3.07
C MET A 206 -17.68 3.32 -1.83
N LEU A 207 -16.71 2.77 -1.09
CA LEU A 207 -16.98 1.99 0.12
C LEU A 207 -17.14 2.85 1.39
N MET A 208 -16.73 4.11 1.38
CA MET A 208 -16.92 5.04 2.50
C MET A 208 -18.24 5.83 2.40
N ARG A 209 -18.63 6.25 1.18
CA ARG A 209 -19.86 7.03 0.95
C ARG A 209 -21.13 6.16 1.02
N GLN A 210 -22.29 6.79 1.26
CA GLN A 210 -23.58 6.07 1.39
C GLN A 210 -24.38 5.99 0.07
N ASP A 211 -23.99 6.71 -0.99
CA ASP A 211 -25.00 7.21 -1.94
C ASP A 211 -24.92 6.62 -3.36
N ASN A 212 -24.19 5.54 -3.62
CA ASN A 212 -24.10 5.02 -4.99
C ASN A 212 -23.89 3.51 -5.09
N ALA A 213 -24.98 2.75 -4.93
CA ALA A 213 -24.96 1.29 -5.10
C ALA A 213 -24.58 0.85 -6.52
N SER A 214 -24.95 1.61 -7.56
CA SER A 214 -24.63 1.22 -8.95
C SER A 214 -23.14 1.33 -9.28
N ALA A 215 -22.41 2.23 -8.62
CA ALA A 215 -20.96 2.32 -8.75
C ALA A 215 -20.24 1.03 -8.30
N LEU A 216 -20.82 0.29 -7.35
CA LEU A 216 -20.26 -0.95 -6.81
C LEU A 216 -20.22 -2.08 -7.84
N ASN A 217 -21.01 -2.01 -8.91
CA ASN A 217 -20.98 -2.98 -10.02
C ASN A 217 -19.65 -2.99 -10.77
N SER A 218 -18.86 -1.92 -10.64
CA SER A 218 -17.54 -1.82 -11.25
C SER A 218 -16.41 -2.32 -10.35
N LEU A 219 -16.74 -2.90 -9.19
CA LEU A 219 -15.77 -3.41 -8.23
C LEU A 219 -15.56 -4.92 -8.40
N GLY A 220 -14.29 -5.31 -8.44
CA GLY A 220 -13.82 -6.69 -8.39
C GLY A 220 -13.24 -7.03 -7.03
N ILE A 221 -13.02 -8.32 -6.78
CA ILE A 221 -12.26 -8.80 -5.63
C ILE A 221 -11.14 -9.74 -6.07
N PHE A 222 -9.98 -9.63 -5.43
CA PHE A 222 -8.85 -10.53 -5.60
C PHE A 222 -8.44 -11.08 -4.25
N ILE A 223 -8.51 -12.40 -4.05
CA ILE A 223 -8.16 -13.06 -2.78
C ILE A 223 -6.69 -13.49 -2.83
N TRP A 224 -5.87 -13.04 -1.87
CA TRP A 224 -4.46 -13.42 -1.78
C TRP A 224 -4.14 -14.34 -0.59
N ALA A 225 -5.03 -14.41 0.40
CA ALA A 225 -4.87 -15.27 1.55
C ALA A 225 -6.21 -15.83 2.02
N CYS A 226 -6.15 -17.06 2.52
CA CYS A 226 -7.30 -17.76 3.07
C CYS A 226 -6.88 -18.53 4.33
N ARG A 227 -7.78 -18.59 5.30
CA ARG A 227 -7.73 -19.50 6.45
C ARG A 227 -9.08 -20.18 6.62
N THR A 228 -9.10 -21.51 6.59
CA THR A 228 -10.29 -22.31 6.91
C THR A 228 -10.19 -22.86 8.34
N VAL A 229 -11.26 -23.49 8.83
CA VAL A 229 -11.29 -24.15 10.15
C VAL A 229 -10.20 -25.22 10.29
N ARG A 230 -9.79 -25.87 9.19
CA ARG A 230 -8.88 -27.02 9.22
C ARG A 230 -7.45 -26.70 8.75
N GLN A 231 -7.27 -25.71 7.87
CA GLN A 231 -5.97 -25.42 7.25
C GLN A 231 -5.96 -24.04 6.55
N ILE A 232 -4.76 -23.56 6.19
CA ILE A 232 -4.58 -22.57 5.11
C ILE A 232 -5.10 -23.19 3.80
N CYS A 233 -5.87 -22.45 3.00
CA CYS A 233 -6.39 -22.98 1.74
C CYS A 233 -5.26 -23.49 0.81
N PRO A 234 -5.55 -24.48 -0.06
CA PRO A 234 -4.64 -24.90 -1.13
C PRO A 234 -4.18 -23.72 -1.98
N LYS A 235 -2.93 -23.81 -2.44
CA LYS A 235 -2.26 -22.83 -3.27
C LYS A 235 -2.30 -23.34 -4.71
N ASP A 236 -3.49 -23.36 -5.30
CA ASP A 236 -3.72 -23.85 -6.66
C ASP A 236 -3.60 -22.71 -7.69
#